data_AF-A0A0C9UKV2-F1
#
_entry.id   AF-A0A0C9UKV2-F1
#
_cell.length_a   1.000
_cell.length_b   1.000
_cell.length_c   1.000
_cell.angle_alpha   90.00
_cell.angle_beta   90.00
_cell.angle_gamma   90.00
#
_symmetry.space_group_name_H-M   'P 1'
#
loop_
_entity.id
_entity.type
_entity.pdbx_description
1 polymer ?
#
loop_
_entity_poly.entity_id
_entity_poly.type
_entity_poly.pdbx_seq_one_letter_code
_entity_poly.pdbx_strand_id
1 'polypeptide(L)'
;GSWGGRGVKRNPTAKKVIKKVAGIDPTARADHGKPHVIISEKKDKKAAKYLVKDLPYPYTSKAQFERSMEVPIGTEWNTRVGFQRATLPRVVKKMGAVIDPLEKLF
;
A
#
# COMPACT_ATOMS: atom_id res chain seq x y z
N GLY A 1 -1.35 -54.75 28.03
CA GLY A 1 0.04 -54.93 27.57
C GLY A 1 0.55 -53.62 27.01
N SER A 2 1.74 -53.18 27.46
CA SER A 2 2.44 -52.02 26.88
C SER A 2 3.33 -52.50 25.73
N TRP A 3 3.06 -52.06 24.50
CA TRP A 3 3.82 -52.41 23.29
C TRP A 3 5.24 -51.78 23.28
N GLY A 4 5.57 -50.85 24.18
CA GLY A 4 6.92 -50.32 24.32
C GLY A 4 7.71 -51.14 25.33
N GLY A 5 8.73 -51.89 24.90
CA GLY A 5 9.55 -52.74 25.77
C GLY A 5 10.24 -52.02 26.95
N ARG A 6 10.71 -52.80 27.94
CA ARG A 6 11.46 -52.30 29.11
C ARG A 6 12.74 -51.58 28.65
N GLY A 7 12.77 -50.25 28.80
CA GLY A 7 13.95 -49.42 28.50
C GLY A 7 13.68 -48.16 27.68
N VAL A 8 12.48 -47.99 27.11
CA VAL A 8 12.15 -46.78 26.32
C VAL A 8 11.86 -45.61 27.25
N LYS A 9 12.83 -44.70 27.40
CA LYS A 9 12.61 -43.39 28.04
C LYS A 9 11.62 -42.60 27.19
N ARG A 10 10.42 -42.33 27.71
CA ARG A 10 9.44 -41.45 27.06
C ARG A 10 10.10 -40.08 26.92
N ASN A 11 10.43 -39.66 25.70
CA ASN A 11 10.96 -38.33 25.46
C ASN A 11 9.91 -37.34 26.00
N PRO A 12 10.21 -36.54 27.04
CA PRO A 12 9.23 -35.60 27.57
C PRO A 12 8.87 -34.67 26.42
N THR A 13 7.63 -34.81 25.96
CA THR A 13 6.99 -34.06 24.87
C THR A 13 7.70 -32.74 24.66
N ALA A 14 8.33 -32.56 23.49
CA ALA A 14 9.03 -31.35 23.11
C ALA A 14 8.18 -30.16 23.58
N LYS A 15 8.67 -29.44 24.59
CA LYS A 15 7.95 -28.31 25.19
C LYS A 15 7.56 -27.42 24.01
N LYS A 16 6.27 -27.24 23.75
CA LYS A 16 5.80 -26.27 22.76
C LYS A 16 6.33 -24.92 23.23
N VAL A 17 7.47 -24.50 22.70
CA VAL A 17 8.06 -23.20 23.02
C VAL A 17 7.15 -22.19 22.36
N ILE A 18 6.15 -21.73 23.12
CA ILE A 18 5.36 -20.57 22.76
C ILE A 18 6.36 -19.42 22.79
N LYS A 19 6.87 -19.04 21.61
CA LYS A 19 7.66 -17.83 21.44
C LYS A 19 6.76 -16.67 21.86
N LYS A 20 6.91 -16.20 23.10
CA LYS A 20 6.34 -14.93 23.54
C LYS A 20 7.07 -13.86 22.74
N VAL A 21 6.47 -13.44 21.64
CA VAL A 21 6.92 -12.24 20.92
C VAL A 21 6.72 -11.10 21.90
N ALA A 22 7.79 -10.37 22.22
CA ALA A 22 7.70 -9.19 23.07
C ALA A 22 6.64 -8.25 22.46
N GLY A 23 5.66 -7.85 23.29
CA GLY A 23 4.64 -6.89 22.89
C GLY A 23 5.25 -5.51 22.66
N ILE A 24 4.49 -4.65 21.99
CA ILE A 24 4.82 -3.24 21.80
C ILE A 24 4.59 -2.52 23.15
N ASP A 25 5.45 -1.57 23.52
CA ASP A 25 5.28 -0.78 24.73
C ASP A 25 3.90 -0.08 24.74
N PRO A 26 3.10 -0.18 25.83
CA PRO A 26 1.75 0.39 25.87
C PRO A 26 1.69 1.89 25.61
N THR A 27 2.79 2.61 25.86
CA THR A 27 2.93 4.06 25.67
C THR A 27 3.23 4.46 24.23
N ALA A 28 3.83 3.57 23.45
CA ALA A 28 4.16 3.80 22.04
C ALA A 28 3.00 3.50 21.09
N ARG A 29 1.91 2.91 21.61
CA ARG A 29 0.76 2.53 20.79
C ARG A 29 -0.09 3.73 20.41
N ALA A 30 -0.69 3.69 19.23
CA ALA A 30 -1.57 4.75 18.72
C ALA A 30 -2.84 4.97 19.57
N ASP A 31 -3.25 3.95 20.34
CA ASP A 31 -4.39 4.00 21.25
C ASP A 31 -4.05 4.50 22.66
N HIS A 32 -2.80 4.87 22.93
CA HIS A 32 -2.41 5.40 24.23
C HIS A 32 -3.21 6.68 24.57
N GLY A 33 -3.82 6.71 25.76
CA GLY A 33 -4.64 7.83 26.23
C GLY A 33 -6.08 7.86 25.71
N LYS A 34 -6.56 6.83 24.98
CA LYS A 34 -7.96 6.72 24.54
C LYS A 34 -8.70 5.67 25.41
N PRO A 35 -9.73 6.06 26.18
CA PRO A 35 -10.34 5.16 27.19
C PRO A 35 -11.19 4.02 26.61
N HIS A 36 -11.70 4.16 25.39
CA HIS A 36 -12.66 3.22 24.78
C HIS A 36 -12.19 2.65 23.44
N VAL A 37 -10.92 2.82 23.08
CA VAL A 37 -10.40 2.43 21.76
C VAL A 37 -9.21 1.50 21.94
N ILE A 38 -9.24 0.37 21.25
CA ILE A 38 -8.10 -0.55 21.14
C ILE A 38 -7.77 -0.69 19.65
N ILE A 39 -6.58 -0.26 19.26
CA ILE A 39 -6.13 -0.32 17.86
C ILE A 39 -5.16 -1.50 17.70
N SER A 40 -5.40 -2.33 16.68
CA SER A 40 -4.47 -3.37 16.26
C SER A 40 -3.49 -2.81 15.23
N GLU A 41 -2.21 -2.72 15.58
CA GLU A 41 -1.13 -2.22 14.70
C GLU A 41 -0.56 -3.28 13.75
N LYS A 42 -1.26 -4.41 13.58
CA LYS A 42 -0.87 -5.47 12.66
C LYS A 42 -1.01 -4.99 11.21
N LYS A 43 0.10 -4.96 10.47
CA LYS A 43 0.10 -4.65 9.03
C LYS A 43 -0.64 -5.74 8.23
N ASP A 44 -1.59 -5.33 7.39
CA ASP A 44 -2.26 -6.24 6.47
C ASP A 44 -1.35 -6.59 5.28
N LYS A 45 -0.92 -7.85 5.21
CA LYS A 45 -0.07 -8.38 4.13
C LYS A 45 -0.78 -8.45 2.78
N LYS A 46 -2.11 -8.63 2.77
CA LYS A 46 -2.90 -8.73 1.53
C LYS A 46 -3.12 -7.35 0.92
N ALA A 47 -3.37 -6.33 1.74
CA ALA A 47 -3.51 -4.94 1.29
C ALA A 47 -2.17 -4.32 0.87
N ALA A 48 -1.05 -4.78 1.45
CA ALA A 48 0.28 -4.24 1.16
C ALA A 48 0.68 -4.31 -0.32
N LYS A 49 0.07 -5.19 -1.13
CA LYS A 49 0.32 -5.27 -2.58
C LYS A 49 -0.23 -4.09 -3.40
N TYR A 50 -1.21 -3.37 -2.84
CA TYR A 50 -1.81 -2.20 -3.48
C TYR A 50 -1.17 -0.89 -3.03
N LEU A 51 -0.25 -0.95 -2.05
CA LEU A 51 0.53 0.19 -1.64
C LEU A 51 1.70 0.39 -2.58
N VAL A 52 2.02 1.64 -2.84
CA VAL A 52 3.23 2.02 -3.57
C VAL A 52 4.44 1.70 -2.70
N LYS A 53 5.43 0.98 -3.25
CA LYS A 53 6.64 0.58 -2.52
C LYS A 53 7.55 1.76 -2.26
N ASP A 54 7.85 2.52 -3.32
CA ASP A 54 8.76 3.66 -3.32
C ASP A 54 8.12 4.85 -4.03
N LEU A 55 8.51 6.06 -3.62
CA LEU A 55 7.96 7.29 -4.20
C LEU A 55 8.34 7.40 -5.69
N PRO A 56 7.37 7.53 -6.62
CA PRO A 56 7.70 7.64 -8.03
C PRO A 56 8.31 9.01 -8.37
N TYR A 57 9.29 9.02 -9.28
CA TYR A 57 9.76 10.26 -9.92
C TYR A 57 8.59 10.89 -10.69
N PRO A 58 8.35 12.22 -10.65
CA PRO A 58 9.21 13.32 -10.18
C PRO A 58 8.89 13.83 -8.76
N TYR A 59 8.14 13.07 -7.95
CA TYR A 59 7.70 13.55 -6.64
C TYR A 59 8.84 13.54 -5.63
N THR A 60 8.88 14.55 -4.75
CA THR A 60 9.90 14.69 -3.70
C THR A 60 9.37 14.36 -2.31
N SER A 61 8.04 14.39 -2.13
CA SER A 61 7.37 14.09 -0.87
C SER A 61 6.20 13.13 -1.06
N LYS A 62 6.01 12.23 -0.08
CA LYS A 62 4.85 11.34 -0.02
C LYS A 62 3.53 12.11 -0.05
N ALA A 63 3.45 13.21 0.70
CA ALA A 63 2.25 14.04 0.75
C ALA A 63 1.92 14.67 -0.60
N GLN A 64 2.94 15.00 -1.41
CA GLN A 64 2.74 15.54 -2.76
C GLN A 64 2.14 14.48 -3.69
N PHE A 65 2.66 13.26 -3.62
CA PHE A 65 2.17 12.14 -4.41
C PHE A 65 0.73 11.77 -4.04
N GLU A 66 0.44 11.64 -2.75
CA GLU A 66 -0.93 11.30 -2.29
C GLU A 66 -1.94 12.36 -2.71
N ARG A 67 -1.60 13.65 -2.57
CA ARG A 67 -2.44 14.76 -3.05
C ARG A 67 -2.68 14.71 -4.57
N SER A 68 -1.68 14.30 -5.34
CA SER A 68 -1.82 14.18 -6.81
C SER A 68 -2.79 13.07 -7.24
N MET A 69 -2.96 12.04 -6.41
CA MET A 69 -3.84 10.89 -6.67
C MET A 69 -5.17 10.95 -5.93
N GLU A 70 -5.40 11.97 -5.11
CA GLU A 70 -6.56 12.08 -4.22
C GLU A 70 -7.89 12.16 -4.98
N VAL A 71 -7.89 12.78 -6.17
CA VAL A 71 -9.09 13.00 -6.97
C VAL A 71 -9.24 11.89 -8.02
N PRO A 72 -10.37 11.16 -8.05
CA PRO A 72 -10.63 10.16 -9.08
C PRO A 72 -10.88 10.84 -10.44
N ILE A 73 -10.40 10.22 -11.52
CA ILE A 73 -10.54 10.80 -12.87
C ILE A 73 -11.86 10.38 -13.54
N GLY A 74 -12.47 9.25 -13.18
CA GLY A 74 -13.60 8.65 -13.91
C GLY A 74 -14.83 9.54 -14.10
N THR A 75 -15.64 9.18 -15.09
CA THR A 75 -16.88 9.89 -15.48
C THR A 75 -17.95 9.90 -14.39
N GLU A 76 -17.90 8.94 -13.48
CA GLU A 76 -18.86 8.75 -12.40
C GLU A 76 -18.66 9.78 -11.28
N TRP A 77 -17.44 10.28 -11.11
CA TRP A 77 -17.06 11.18 -10.03
C TRP A 77 -16.89 12.64 -10.48
N ASN A 78 -16.78 12.87 -11.79
CA ASN A 78 -16.53 14.19 -12.36
C ASN A 78 -17.64 14.63 -13.30
N THR A 79 -17.78 15.95 -13.49
CA THR A 79 -18.62 16.47 -14.56
C THR A 79 -18.03 16.09 -15.92
N ARG A 80 -18.88 15.99 -16.96
CA ARG A 80 -18.45 15.68 -18.33
C ARG A 80 -17.30 16.57 -18.82
N VAL A 81 -17.37 17.88 -18.55
CA VAL A 81 -16.33 18.83 -18.96
C VAL A 81 -15.03 18.62 -18.17
N GLY A 82 -15.12 18.35 -16.86
CA GLY A 82 -13.96 18.03 -16.03
C GLY A 82 -13.24 16.77 -16.51
N PHE A 83 -14.00 15.71 -16.77
CA PHE A 83 -13.48 14.45 -17.32
C PHE A 83 -12.75 14.64 -18.65
N GLN A 84 -13.37 15.36 -19.59
CA GLN A 84 -12.79 15.63 -20.91
C GLN A 84 -11.49 16.42 -20.82
N ARG A 85 -11.40 17.40 -19.92
CA ARG A 85 -10.17 18.18 -19.70
C ARG A 85 -9.07 17.33 -19.05
N ALA A 86 -9.41 16.47 -18.10
CA ALA A 86 -8.46 15.64 -17.37
C ALA A 86 -7.85 14.51 -18.24
N THR A 87 -8.62 14.00 -19.21
CA THR A 87 -8.19 12.88 -20.07
C THR A 87 -7.60 13.31 -21.41
N LEU A 88 -7.59 14.61 -21.72
CA LEU A 88 -7.01 15.13 -22.95
C LEU A 88 -5.49 14.94 -22.95
N PRO A 89 -4.90 14.22 -23.93
CA PRO A 89 -3.47 13.97 -23.95
C PRO A 89 -2.71 15.26 -24.28
N ARG A 90 -1.50 15.40 -23.72
CA ARG A 90 -0.66 16.59 -23.92
C ARG A 90 -0.35 16.88 -25.40
N VAL A 91 -0.27 15.85 -26.23
CA VAL A 91 0.03 15.97 -27.67
C VAL A 91 -1.07 15.27 -28.44
N VAL A 92 -1.74 16.02 -29.33
CA VAL A 92 -2.77 15.52 -30.25
C VAL A 92 -2.28 15.78 -31.67
N LYS A 93 -2.27 14.74 -32.51
CA LYS A 93 -1.96 14.85 -33.94
C LYS A 93 -3.19 14.53 -34.78
N LYS A 94 -3.36 15.24 -35.89
CA LYS A 94 -4.39 14.91 -36.88
C LYS A 94 -3.91 13.76 -37.75
N MET A 95 -4.81 12.84 -38.06
CA MET A 95 -4.53 11.74 -38.98
C MET A 95 -4.42 12.29 -40.41
N GLY A 96 -3.47 11.76 -41.19
CA GLY A 96 -3.29 12.11 -42.61
C GLY A 96 -2.60 13.44 -42.89
N ALA A 97 -2.21 14.21 -41.86
CA ALA A 97 -1.42 15.42 -42.02
C ALA A 97 0.08 15.14 -41.80
N VAL A 98 0.93 15.68 -42.68
CA VAL A 98 2.39 15.70 -42.47
C VAL A 98 2.69 16.64 -41.29
N ILE A 99 3.63 16.25 -40.44
CA ILE A 99 4.08 17.07 -39.30
C ILE A 99 5.30 17.84 -39.78
N ASP A 100 5.10 19.11 -40.10
CA ASP A 100 6.19 20.01 -40.46
C ASP A 100 7.04 20.35 -39.24
N PRO A 101 8.36 20.54 -39.42
CA PRO A 101 9.25 20.95 -38.34
C PRO A 101 8.83 22.32 -37.80
N LEU A 102 9.09 22.55 -36.52
CA LEU A 102 8.85 23.85 -35.90
C LEU A 102 9.84 24.88 -36.47
N GLU A 103 9.33 25.88 -37.16
CA GLU A 103 10.09 27.06 -37.55
C GLU A 103 10.03 28.10 -36.42
N LYS A 104 11.19 28.52 -35.93
CA LYS A 104 11.28 29.61 -34.96
C LYS A 104 11.13 30.93 -35.72
N LEU A 105 9.93 31.51 -35.67
CA LEU A 105 9.75 32.92 -36.03
C LEU A 105 10.44 33.78 -34.97
N PHE A 106 11.32 34.66 -35.43
CA PHE A 106 12.23 35.51 -34.64
C PHE A 106 11.56 36.16 -33.42
#